data_AF-A0AA89CGL5-F1
#
_entry.id   AF-A0AA89CGL5-F1
#
_cell.length_a   1.000
_cell.length_b   1.000
_cell.length_c   1.000
_cell.angle_alpha   90.00
_cell.angle_beta   90.00
_cell.angle_gamma   90.00
#
_symmetry.space_group_name_H-M   'P 1'
#
loop_
_entity.id
_entity.type
_entity.pdbx_description
1 polymer ?
#
loop_
_entity_poly.entity_id
_entity_poly.type
_entity_poly.pdbx_seq_one_letter_code
_entity_poly.pdbx_strand_id
1 'polypeptide(L)'
;MLSPAVCPQSNFQREVDSLLPLAAEGINYAAALCEKLAASRVRASPRTEFDDEVRMPFSSAARLYRHGLNYLSYRGTDFMALAGGVPHPTRLISTDRDEQVSAASSQVIAALLRNAEQHVVVPGDHYEILRGRNAVNDSIVEFFGGRGAA
;
A
#
# COMPACT_ATOMS: atom_id res chain seq x y z
N MET A 1 5.07 1.52 -6.88
CA MET A 1 3.88 1.11 -7.67
C MET A 1 4.31 0.85 -9.10
N LEU A 2 3.71 -0.11 -9.79
CA LEU A 2 4.02 -0.38 -11.19
C LEU A 2 3.52 0.76 -12.09
N SER A 3 4.18 0.95 -13.23
CA SER A 3 3.71 1.88 -14.27
C SER A 3 2.29 1.50 -14.73
N PRO A 4 1.41 2.48 -15.03
CA PRO A 4 0.10 2.22 -15.63
C PRO A 4 0.17 1.41 -16.93
N ALA A 5 1.29 1.50 -17.66
CA ALA A 5 1.54 0.72 -18.87
C ALA A 5 1.79 -0.77 -18.60
N VAL A 6 2.18 -1.12 -17.37
CA VAL A 6 2.45 -2.50 -16.94
C VAL A 6 1.23 -3.10 -16.24
N CYS A 7 0.58 -2.33 -15.38
CA CYS A 7 -0.62 -2.75 -14.68
C CYS A 7 -1.60 -1.57 -14.55
N PRO A 8 -2.88 -1.76 -14.89
CA PRO A 8 -3.89 -0.74 -14.66
C PRO A 8 -3.93 -0.31 -13.20
N GLN A 9 -4.07 1.00 -13.00
CA GLN A 9 -4.16 1.60 -11.68
C GLN A 9 -5.57 1.46 -11.12
N SER A 10 -5.69 1.28 -9.81
CA SER A 10 -6.98 1.42 -9.13
C SER A 10 -7.44 2.88 -9.11
N ASN A 11 -8.73 3.11 -8.81
CA ASN A 11 -9.24 4.48 -8.62
C ASN A 11 -8.49 5.21 -7.51
N PHE A 12 -8.28 4.53 -6.38
CA PHE A 12 -7.53 5.04 -5.25
C PHE A 12 -6.11 5.47 -5.67
N GLN A 13 -5.41 4.64 -6.44
CA GLN A 13 -4.05 4.98 -6.92
C GLN A 13 -4.05 6.25 -7.76
N ARG A 14 -5.02 6.42 -8.66
CA ARG A 14 -5.14 7.62 -9.49
C ARG A 14 -5.41 8.88 -8.66
N GLU A 15 -6.25 8.77 -7.64
CA GLU A 15 -6.53 9.87 -6.70
C GLU A 15 -5.28 10.24 -5.90
N VAL A 16 -4.56 9.25 -5.39
CA VAL A 16 -3.32 9.44 -4.64
C VAL A 16 -2.20 10.03 -5.52
N ASP A 17 -2.03 9.54 -6.75
CA ASP A 17 -1.09 10.07 -7.75
C ASP A 17 -1.40 11.54 -8.11
N SER A 18 -2.64 12.00 -7.91
CA SER A 18 -3.02 13.40 -8.15
C SER A 18 -2.80 14.27 -6.92
N LEU A 19 -3.07 13.75 -5.72
CA LEU A 19 -3.11 14.53 -4.48
C LEU A 19 -1.75 14.62 -3.77
N LEU A 20 -1.04 13.50 -3.64
CA LEU A 20 0.18 13.46 -2.82
C LEU A 20 1.38 14.19 -3.45
N PRO A 21 1.56 14.23 -4.78
CA PRO A 21 2.57 15.10 -5.39
C PRO A 21 2.32 16.59 -5.10
N LEU A 22 1.07 17.05 -5.18
CA LEU A 22 0.71 18.44 -4.82
C LEU A 22 1.02 18.74 -3.35
N ALA A 23 0.72 17.79 -2.46
CA ALA A 23 1.10 17.93 -1.05
C ALA A 23 2.61 18.05 -0.86
N ALA A 24 3.42 17.40 -1.70
CA ALA A 24 4.88 17.40 -1.62
C ALA A 24 5.55 18.67 -2.15
N GLU A 25 4.84 19.50 -2.93
CA GLU A 25 5.35 20.79 -3.45
C GLU A 25 5.68 21.80 -2.33
N GLY A 26 5.01 21.69 -1.18
CA GLY A 26 5.30 22.54 -0.04
C GLY A 26 4.22 22.52 1.04
N ILE A 27 4.59 23.03 2.21
CA ILE A 27 3.70 23.03 3.39
C ILE A 27 2.40 23.80 3.16
N ASN A 28 2.42 24.85 2.34
CA ASN A 28 1.23 25.65 2.02
C ASN A 28 0.22 24.86 1.17
N TYR A 29 0.71 24.09 0.19
CA TYR A 29 -0.16 23.20 -0.60
C TYR A 29 -0.74 22.09 0.28
N ALA A 30 0.08 21.48 1.14
CA ALA A 30 -0.39 20.50 2.10
C ALA A 30 -1.46 21.07 3.06
N ALA A 31 -1.29 22.31 3.53
CA ALA A 31 -2.29 22.98 4.37
C ALA A 31 -3.63 23.16 3.66
N ALA A 32 -3.62 23.71 2.44
CA ALA A 32 -4.82 23.88 1.64
C ALA A 32 -5.53 22.55 1.33
N LEU A 33 -4.77 21.47 1.09
CA LEU A 33 -5.34 20.13 0.90
C LEU A 33 -5.94 19.57 2.20
N CYS A 34 -5.26 19.73 3.34
CA CYS A 34 -5.79 19.32 4.64
C CYS A 34 -7.12 20.02 4.97
N GLU A 35 -7.26 21.31 4.69
CA GLU A 35 -8.51 22.05 4.89
C GLU A 35 -9.65 21.47 4.03
N LYS A 36 -9.38 21.19 2.75
CA LYS A 36 -10.37 20.57 1.85
C LYS A 36 -10.76 19.15 2.29
N LEU A 37 -9.78 18.36 2.73
CA LEU A 37 -10.00 17.01 3.26
C LEU A 37 -10.77 17.04 4.58
N ALA A 38 -10.59 18.07 5.41
CA ALA A 38 -11.36 18.25 6.63
C ALA A 38 -12.81 18.67 6.33
N ALA A 39 -13.02 19.60 5.39
CA ALA A 39 -14.33 20.09 4.99
C ALA A 39 -15.22 19.03 4.32
N SER A 40 -14.62 18.03 3.67
CA SER A 40 -15.33 16.92 3.04
C SER A 40 -15.78 15.82 4.03
N ARG A 41 -15.32 15.85 5.29
CA ARG A 41 -15.59 14.82 6.32
C ARG A 41 -16.90 15.01 7.09
N VAL A 42 -17.80 15.90 6.65
CA VAL A 42 -19.01 16.33 7.39
C VAL A 42 -20.04 15.20 7.62
N ARG A 43 -19.88 14.01 7.02
CA ARG A 43 -20.69 12.83 7.35
C ARG A 43 -19.82 11.58 7.44
N ALA A 44 -19.48 11.12 8.65
CA ALA A 44 -18.84 9.83 8.84
C ALA A 44 -19.48 9.09 10.02
N SER A 45 -19.73 7.80 9.81
CA SER A 45 -20.12 6.79 10.81
C SER A 45 -19.20 6.79 12.05
N PRO A 46 -19.60 6.12 13.16
CA PRO A 46 -18.73 6.01 14.34
C PRO A 46 -17.37 5.45 13.92
N ARG A 47 -16.30 6.15 14.32
CA ARG A 47 -14.93 5.82 13.95
C ARG A 47 -14.35 4.83 14.94
N THR A 48 -13.60 3.86 14.43
CA THR A 48 -12.75 2.99 15.24
C THR A 48 -11.39 3.66 15.46
N GLU A 49 -10.64 3.26 16.49
CA GLU A 49 -9.24 3.68 16.70
C GLU A 49 -8.38 3.41 15.46
N PHE A 50 -8.63 2.28 14.80
CA PHE A 50 -7.98 1.91 13.55
C PHE A 50 -8.22 2.94 12.42
N ASP A 51 -9.43 3.49 12.31
CA ASP A 51 -9.73 4.52 11.31
C ASP A 51 -8.97 5.82 11.54
N ASP A 52 -8.65 6.14 12.80
CA ASP A 52 -7.89 7.34 13.15
C ASP A 52 -6.40 7.18 12.81
N GLU A 53 -5.83 5.99 13.03
CA GLU A 53 -4.46 5.67 12.63
C GLU A 53 -4.27 5.70 11.12
N VAL A 54 -5.18 5.10 10.35
CA VAL A 54 -5.17 5.17 8.87
C VAL A 54 -5.23 6.61 8.37
N ARG A 55 -5.90 7.49 9.11
CA ARG A 55 -6.05 8.91 8.76
C ARG A 55 -4.93 9.80 9.26
N MET A 56 -4.03 9.30 10.11
CA MET A 56 -2.96 10.07 10.71
C MET A 56 -2.14 10.86 9.66
N PRO A 57 -1.76 10.31 8.49
CA PRO A 57 -1.04 11.07 7.47
C PRO A 57 -1.79 12.31 6.95
N PHE A 58 -3.11 12.33 7.05
CA PHE A 58 -3.98 13.40 6.57
C PHE A 58 -4.46 14.35 7.69
N SER A 59 -3.97 14.17 8.91
CA SER A 59 -4.45 14.90 10.10
C SER A 59 -3.88 16.31 10.27
N SER A 60 -2.77 16.63 9.60
CA SER A 60 -2.15 17.96 9.64
C SER A 60 -1.32 18.21 8.39
N ALA A 61 -1.11 19.48 8.06
CA ALA A 61 -0.29 19.88 6.91
C ALA A 61 1.12 19.28 6.95
N ALA A 62 1.77 19.27 8.13
CA ALA A 62 3.12 18.72 8.29
C ALA A 62 3.17 17.21 8.00
N ARG A 63 2.17 16.46 8.46
CA ARG A 63 2.06 15.02 8.19
C ARG A 63 1.73 14.75 6.73
N LEU A 64 0.84 15.53 6.12
CA LEU A 64 0.47 15.37 4.72
C LEU A 64 1.62 15.73 3.78
N TYR A 65 2.36 16.79 4.07
CA TYR A 65 3.59 17.15 3.36
C TYR A 65 4.61 16.00 3.40
N ARG A 66 4.89 15.48 4.61
CA ARG A 66 5.80 14.33 4.78
C ARG A 66 5.30 13.08 4.06
N HIS A 67 3.99 12.84 4.09
CA HIS A 67 3.37 11.72 3.39
C HIS A 67 3.54 11.86 1.87
N GLY A 68 3.37 13.07 1.32
CA GLY A 68 3.64 13.38 -0.08
C GLY A 68 5.10 13.14 -0.47
N LEU A 69 6.06 13.58 0.35
CA LEU A 69 7.48 13.32 0.10
C LEU A 69 7.81 11.82 0.08
N ASN A 70 7.30 11.07 1.07
CA ASN A 70 7.46 9.62 1.12
C ASN A 70 6.85 8.96 -0.12
N TYR A 71 5.66 9.41 -0.53
CA TYR A 71 4.97 8.95 -1.72
C TYR A 71 5.82 9.09 -2.97
N LEU A 72 6.35 10.29 -3.23
CA LEU A 72 7.21 10.55 -4.39
C LEU A 72 8.47 9.66 -4.39
N SER A 73 9.06 9.44 -3.22
CA SER A 73 10.25 8.60 -3.07
C SER A 73 10.01 7.17 -3.57
N TYR A 74 8.94 6.51 -3.13
CA TYR A 74 8.66 5.15 -3.60
C TYR A 74 7.97 5.13 -4.96
N ARG A 75 7.29 6.21 -5.37
CA ARG A 75 6.66 6.29 -6.71
C ARG A 75 7.68 6.31 -7.84
N GLY A 76 8.84 6.93 -7.61
CA GLY A 76 9.97 6.97 -8.54
C GLY A 76 10.86 5.72 -8.51
N THR A 77 10.57 4.75 -7.65
CA THR A 77 11.39 3.53 -7.53
C THR A 77 10.96 2.47 -8.56
N ASP A 78 11.93 1.92 -9.29
CA ASP A 78 11.72 0.78 -10.17
C ASP A 78 11.70 -0.54 -9.37
N PHE A 79 10.53 -0.90 -8.87
CA PHE A 79 10.33 -2.14 -8.12
C PHE A 79 10.45 -3.41 -8.98
N MET A 80 10.34 -3.32 -10.31
CA MET A 80 10.51 -4.49 -11.18
C MET A 80 11.97 -4.88 -11.25
N ALA A 81 12.86 -3.91 -11.43
CA ALA A 81 14.30 -4.13 -11.37
C ALA A 81 14.72 -4.66 -9.99
N LEU A 82 14.18 -4.10 -8.90
CA LEU A 82 14.47 -4.57 -7.54
C LEU A 82 13.99 -6.01 -7.31
N ALA A 83 12.80 -6.38 -7.78
CA ALA A 83 12.25 -7.73 -7.63
C ALA A 83 13.16 -8.79 -8.27
N GLY A 84 13.68 -8.53 -9.49
CA GLY A 84 14.63 -9.44 -10.14
C GLY A 84 15.94 -9.61 -9.37
N GLY A 85 16.32 -8.63 -8.54
CA GLY A 85 17.52 -8.62 -7.72
C GLY A 85 17.42 -9.41 -6.41
N VAL A 86 16.23 -9.81 -5.96
CA VAL A 86 16.05 -10.46 -4.64
C VAL A 86 16.59 -11.90 -4.67
N PRO A 87 17.66 -12.23 -3.90
CA PRO A 87 18.23 -13.57 -3.91
C PRO A 87 17.55 -14.52 -2.90
N HIS A 88 16.79 -13.97 -1.95
CA HIS A 88 16.20 -14.74 -0.86
C HIS A 88 14.87 -15.38 -1.30
N PRO A 89 14.54 -16.57 -0.79
CA PRO A 89 13.25 -17.15 -1.07
C PRO A 89 12.15 -16.29 -0.44
N THR A 90 11.15 -15.96 -1.26
CA THR A 90 10.18 -14.89 -1.01
C THR A 90 8.75 -15.41 -1.18
N ARG A 91 7.85 -15.05 -0.26
CA ARG A 91 6.41 -15.25 -0.42
C ARG A 91 5.73 -13.91 -0.69
N LEU A 92 4.86 -13.89 -1.69
CA LEU A 92 4.05 -12.73 -2.01
C LEU A 92 2.60 -12.98 -1.59
N ILE A 93 2.01 -12.04 -0.88
CA ILE A 93 0.63 -12.13 -0.38
C ILE A 93 -0.11 -10.90 -0.88
N SER A 94 -1.25 -11.10 -1.54
CA SER A 94 -2.18 -10.04 -1.91
C SER A 94 -3.57 -10.36 -1.36
N THR A 95 -4.37 -9.34 -1.12
CA THR A 95 -5.77 -9.52 -0.71
C THR A 95 -6.73 -9.25 -1.86
N ASP A 96 -7.90 -9.90 -1.84
CA ASP A 96 -8.86 -9.89 -2.94
C ASP A 96 -9.73 -8.63 -3.04
N ARG A 97 -9.77 -7.81 -1.98
CA ARG A 97 -10.51 -6.54 -1.89
C ARG A 97 -9.60 -5.35 -1.60
N ASP A 98 -8.31 -5.45 -1.94
CA ASP A 98 -7.41 -4.29 -1.87
C ASP A 98 -7.77 -3.25 -2.95
N GLU A 99 -8.32 -2.13 -2.51
CA GLU A 99 -8.64 -1.00 -3.39
C GLU A 99 -7.43 -0.09 -3.64
N GLN A 100 -6.40 -0.15 -2.80
CA GLN A 100 -5.19 0.69 -2.92
C GLN A 100 -4.16 0.11 -3.86
N VAL A 101 -4.10 -1.21 -4.01
CA VAL A 101 -3.17 -1.90 -4.90
C VAL A 101 -3.86 -3.08 -5.58
N SER A 102 -3.77 -3.18 -6.90
CA SER A 102 -4.39 -4.29 -7.62
C SER A 102 -3.64 -5.61 -7.38
N ALA A 103 -4.37 -6.71 -7.18
CA ALA A 103 -3.79 -8.05 -7.08
C ALA A 103 -2.98 -8.44 -8.34
N ALA A 104 -3.39 -7.94 -9.52
CA ALA A 104 -2.67 -8.11 -10.78
C ALA A 104 -1.23 -7.55 -10.72
N SER A 105 -1.02 -6.43 -10.03
CA SER A 105 0.34 -5.87 -9.86
C SER A 105 1.24 -6.79 -9.04
N SER A 106 0.68 -7.51 -8.06
CA SER A 106 1.41 -8.50 -7.29
C SER A 106 1.83 -9.69 -8.16
N GLN A 107 0.97 -10.15 -9.07
CA GLN A 107 1.32 -11.22 -10.02
C GLN A 107 2.51 -10.85 -10.91
N VAL A 108 2.56 -9.60 -11.38
CA VAL A 108 3.69 -9.11 -12.17
C VAL A 108 4.99 -9.14 -11.37
N ILE A 109 4.98 -8.67 -10.11
CA ILE A 109 6.16 -8.75 -9.24
C ILE A 109 6.54 -10.19 -8.94
N ALA A 110 5.57 -11.08 -8.69
CA ALA A 110 5.82 -12.49 -8.43
C ALA A 110 6.57 -13.17 -9.58
N ALA A 111 6.22 -12.85 -10.83
CA ALA A 111 6.88 -13.40 -12.01
C ALA A 111 8.35 -12.96 -12.16
N LEU A 112 8.77 -11.89 -11.50
CA LEU A 112 10.14 -11.37 -11.54
C LEU A 112 11.01 -11.91 -10.39
N LEU A 113 10.39 -12.40 -9.31
CA LEU A 113 11.08 -12.96 -8.16
C LEU A 113 11.59 -14.37 -8.50
N ARG A 114 12.89 -14.48 -8.75
CA ARG A 114 13.55 -15.75 -9.16
C ARG A 114 13.38 -16.89 -8.15
N ASN A 115 13.25 -16.54 -6.87
CA ASN A 115 13.05 -17.49 -5.76
C ASN A 115 11.68 -17.27 -5.09
N ALA A 116 10.65 -16.86 -5.86
CA ALA A 116 9.29 -16.85 -5.34
C ALA A 116 8.84 -18.28 -5.02
N GLU A 117 8.60 -18.57 -3.74
CA GLU A 117 8.03 -19.86 -3.35
C GLU A 117 6.56 -19.93 -3.74
N GLN A 118 5.81 -18.84 -3.55
CA GLN A 118 4.39 -18.76 -3.90
C GLN A 118 3.90 -17.31 -3.93
N HIS A 119 2.99 -17.01 -4.86
CA HIS A 119 2.06 -15.87 -4.74
C HIS A 119 0.70 -16.40 -4.31
N VAL A 120 0.19 -15.92 -3.18
CA VAL A 120 -1.14 -16.26 -2.67
C VAL A 120 -2.06 -15.05 -2.69
N VAL A 121 -3.32 -15.31 -3.03
CA VAL A 121 -4.41 -14.33 -2.92
C VAL A 121 -5.33 -14.80 -1.80
N VAL A 122 -5.52 -13.96 -0.79
CA VAL A 122 -6.32 -14.29 0.39
C VAL A 122 -7.48 -13.29 0.58
N PRO A 123 -8.55 -13.66 1.30
CA PRO A 123 -9.64 -12.72 1.57
C PRO A 123 -9.17 -11.54 2.43
N GLY A 124 -9.53 -10.31 2.07
CA GLY A 124 -9.18 -9.13 2.87
C GLY A 124 -9.12 -7.83 2.06
N ASP A 125 -9.01 -6.71 2.74
CA ASP A 125 -8.66 -5.42 2.12
C ASP A 125 -7.16 -5.11 2.29
N HIS A 126 -6.77 -3.87 1.96
CA HIS A 126 -5.38 -3.40 2.09
C HIS A 126 -4.80 -3.53 3.51
N TYR A 127 -5.66 -3.46 4.53
CA TYR A 127 -5.28 -3.43 5.93
C TYR A 127 -5.55 -4.74 6.67
N GLU A 128 -5.87 -5.82 5.94
CA GLU A 128 -6.25 -7.09 6.56
C GLU A 128 -5.22 -7.60 7.57
N ILE A 129 -3.93 -7.39 7.29
CA ILE A 129 -2.82 -7.77 8.18
C ILE A 129 -2.91 -7.15 9.59
N LEU A 130 -3.57 -6.00 9.74
CA LEU A 130 -3.68 -5.27 11.01
C LEU A 130 -4.88 -5.71 11.86
N ARG A 131 -5.72 -6.62 11.34
CA ARG A 131 -6.84 -7.22 12.07
C ARG A 131 -6.34 -8.46 12.83
N GLY A 132 -7.21 -9.07 13.64
CA GLY A 132 -6.89 -10.23 14.48
C GLY A 132 -6.42 -11.49 13.71
N ARG A 133 -7.03 -12.65 13.96
CA ARG A 133 -6.72 -13.83 13.14
C ARG A 133 -7.25 -13.61 11.72
N ASN A 134 -6.36 -13.72 10.74
CA ASN A 134 -6.67 -13.50 9.33
C ASN A 134 -5.73 -14.35 8.45
N ALA A 135 -6.13 -14.53 7.19
CA ALA A 135 -5.42 -15.39 6.25
C ALA A 135 -4.04 -14.84 5.82
N VAL A 136 -3.79 -13.53 5.97
CA VAL A 136 -2.45 -12.96 5.75
C VAL A 136 -1.48 -13.47 6.83
N ASN A 137 -1.88 -13.40 8.10
CA ASN A 137 -1.08 -13.87 9.23
C ASN A 137 -0.84 -15.38 9.16
N ASP A 138 -1.85 -16.17 8.79
CA ASP A 138 -1.69 -17.63 8.60
C ASP A 138 -0.65 -17.94 7.52
N SER A 139 -0.68 -17.21 6.40
CA SER A 139 0.29 -17.37 5.31
C SER A 139 1.72 -16.98 5.70
N ILE A 140 1.89 -15.95 6.55
CA ILE A 140 3.19 -15.57 7.10
C ILE A 140 3.73 -16.69 8.02
N VAL A 141 2.88 -17.21 8.92
CA VAL A 141 3.27 -18.27 9.85
C VAL A 141 3.66 -19.54 9.10
N GLU A 142 2.90 -19.95 8.08
CA GLU A 142 3.21 -21.12 7.25
C GLU A 142 4.58 -20.98 6.56
N PHE A 143 4.86 -19.80 5.98
CA PHE A 143 6.12 -19.53 5.27
C PHE A 143 7.34 -19.65 6.17
N PHE A 144 7.28 -19.15 7.40
CA PHE A 144 8.39 -19.24 8.35
C PHE A 144 8.41 -20.58 9.10
N GLY A 145 7.25 -21.14 9.43
CA GLY A 145 7.12 -22.41 10.14
C GLY A 145 7.58 -23.61 9.34
N GLY A 146 7.40 -23.59 8.01
CA GLY A 146 7.92 -24.63 7.12
C GLY A 146 9.45 -24.66 6.98
N ARG A 147 10.15 -23.60 7.42
CA ARG A 147 11.62 -23.47 7.31
C ARG A 147 12.40 -23.97 8.53
N GLY A 148 11.71 -24.42 9.58
CA GLY A 148 12.33 -24.99 10.79
C GLY A 148 12.66 -26.48 10.71
N ALA A 149 12.46 -27.13 9.56
CA ALA A 149 12.60 -28.58 9.39
C ALA A 149 13.65 -29.00 8.33
N ALA A 150 14.62 -28.14 8.04
CA ALA A 150 15.74 -28.42 7.14
C ALA A 150 17.08 -28.44 7.87
#